data_AF-A0A3C1SEP4-F1
#
_entry.id   AF-A0A3C1SEP4-F1
#
_cell.length_a   1.000
_cell.length_b   1.000
_cell.length_c   1.000
_cell.angle_alpha   90.00
_cell.angle_beta   90.00
_cell.angle_gamma   90.00
#
_symmetry.space_group_name_H-M   'P 1'
#
loop_
_entity.id
_entity.type
_entity.pdbx_description
1 polymer ?
#
loop_
_entity_poly.entity_id
_entity_poly.type
_entity_poly.pdbx_seq_one_letter_code
_entity_poly.pdbx_strand_id
1 'polypeptide(L)' 'PRRFGKSSLLTVLESYYDIARKDEYDLLFDGTYIKDHPTPEKNS' A
#
# COMPACT_ATOMS: atom_id res chain seq x y z
N PRO A 1 9.33 21.99 0.71
CA PRO A 1 7.96 21.70 0.21
C PRO A 1 7.05 21.11 1.32
N ARG A 2 6.15 21.95 1.86
CA ARG A 2 5.51 21.84 3.19
C ARG A 2 4.45 20.73 3.38
N ARG A 3 4.28 19.78 2.45
CA ARG A 3 3.20 18.76 2.49
C ARG A 3 3.64 17.31 2.22
N PHE A 4 4.93 17.04 2.06
CA PHE A 4 5.43 15.69 1.70
C PHE A 4 5.05 14.57 2.68
N GLY A 5 4.81 14.89 3.97
CA GLY A 5 4.60 13.85 4.99
C GLY A 5 3.19 13.25 5.06
N LYS A 6 2.14 14.02 4.78
CA LYS A 6 0.75 13.53 4.97
C LYS A 6 0.21 12.78 3.76
N SER A 7 0.56 13.25 2.55
CA SER A 7 0.05 12.66 1.32
C SER A 7 0.65 11.29 1.04
N SER A 8 1.97 11.10 1.27
CA SER A 8 2.60 9.80 1.03
C SER A 8 2.03 8.67 1.89
N LEU A 9 1.73 8.92 3.17
CA LEU A 9 1.16 7.91 4.05
C LEU A 9 -0.26 7.51 3.62
N LEU A 10 -1.07 8.49 3.22
CA LEU A 10 -2.43 8.23 2.77
C LEU A 10 -2.44 7.42 1.47
N THR A 11 -1.58 7.75 0.51
CA THR A 11 -1.46 7.02 -0.75
C THR A 11 -1.02 5.56 -0.55
N VAL A 12 -0.15 5.28 0.42
CA VAL A 12 0.25 3.91 0.77
C VAL A 12 -0.93 3.13 1.36
N LEU A 13 -1.72 3.74 2.25
CA LEU A 13 -2.91 3.12 2.83
C LEU A 13 -4.00 2.88 1.78
N GLU A 14 -4.26 3.86 0.92
CA GLU A 14 -5.15 3.71 -0.22
C GLU A 14 -4.73 2.52 -1.08
N SER A 15 -3.45 2.44 -1.44
CA SER A 15 -2.93 1.33 -2.25
C SER A 15 -2.92 -0.03 -1.53
N TYR A 16 -2.95 -0.04 -0.19
CA TYR A 16 -2.96 -1.27 0.62
C TYR A 16 -4.35 -1.89 0.78
N TYR A 17 -5.38 -1.04 0.86
CA TYR A 17 -6.78 -1.47 1.01
C TYR A 17 -7.56 -1.49 -0.31
N ASP A 18 -7.03 -0.92 -1.39
CA ASP A 18 -7.72 -0.89 -2.68
C ASP A 18 -7.77 -2.27 -3.35
N ILE A 19 -8.98 -2.85 -3.39
CA ILE A 19 -9.31 -4.13 -4.01
C ILE A 19 -8.94 -4.16 -5.50
N ALA A 20 -9.03 -3.01 -6.20
CA ALA A 20 -8.72 -2.92 -7.62
C ALA A 20 -7.22 -3.01 -7.90
N ARG A 21 -6.36 -2.77 -6.90
CA ARG A 21 -4.90 -2.80 -7.03
C ARG A 21 -4.27 -4.10 -6.56
N LYS A 22 -5.05 -5.15 -6.38
CA LYS A 22 -4.56 -6.47 -5.98
C LYS A 22 -3.50 -7.04 -6.95
N ASP A 23 -3.64 -6.74 -8.24
CA ASP A 23 -2.67 -7.14 -9.28
C ASP A 23 -1.41 -6.27 -9.25
N GLU A 24 -1.54 -4.98 -8.90
CA GLU A 24 -0.42 -4.03 -8.78
C GLU A 24 0.29 -4.14 -7.42
N TYR A 25 -0.34 -4.74 -6.41
CA TYR A 25 0.19 -4.90 -5.06
C TYR A 25 1.56 -5.57 -5.06
N ASP A 26 1.73 -6.61 -5.88
CA ASP A 26 2.96 -7.39 -5.92
C ASP A 26 4.15 -6.60 -6.47
N LEU A 27 3.88 -5.62 -7.35
CA LEU A 27 4.84 -4.68 -7.92
C LEU A 27 5.07 -3.46 -7.02
N LEU A 28 4.01 -2.92 -6.42
CA LEU A 28 4.05 -1.72 -5.57
C LEU A 28 4.74 -1.97 -4.24
N PHE A 29 4.54 -3.16 -3.66
CA PHE A 29 5.10 -3.55 -2.38
C PHE A 29 6.27 -4.53 -2.51
N ASP A 30 6.82 -4.71 -3.73
CA ASP A 30 7.96 -5.59 -3.96
C ASP A 30 9.16 -5.20 -3.09
N GLY A 31 9.74 -6.17 -2.39
CA GLY A 31 10.86 -5.95 -1.45
C GLY A 31 10.50 -5.14 -0.20
N THR A 32 9.22 -4.90 0.09
CA THR A 32 8.79 -4.24 1.34
C THR A 32 8.28 -5.25 2.37
N TYR A 33 8.42 -4.90 3.65
CA TYR A 33 7.91 -5.71 4.78
C TYR A 33 6.41 -6.03 4.67
N ILE A 34 5.64 -5.17 4.01
CA ILE A 34 4.20 -5.29 3.81
C ILE A 34 3.86 -6.45 2.87
N LYS A 35 4.73 -6.77 1.90
CA LYS A 35 4.60 -7.94 1.03
C LYS A 35 4.92 -9.24 1.75
N ASP A 36 5.97 -9.23 2.58
CA ASP A 36 6.40 -10.40 3.37
C ASP A 36 5.43 -10.73 4.52
N HIS A 37 4.74 -9.72 5.07
CA HIS A 37 3.78 -9.89 6.15
C HIS A 37 2.39 -9.30 5.81
N PRO A 38 1.64 -9.94 4.90
CA PRO A 38 0.30 -9.48 4.53
C PRO A 38 -0.69 -9.67 5.69
N THR A 39 -1.48 -8.63 6.02
CA THR A 39 -2.60 -8.80 6.96
C THR A 39 -3.81 -9.45 6.26
N PRO A 40 -4.67 -10.17 7.00
CA PRO A 40 -5.89 -10.77 6.44
C PRO A 40 -6.89 -9.73 5.91
N GLU A 41 -6.81 -8.49 6.40
CA GLU A 41 -7.62 -7.34 5.97
C GLU A 41 -7.09 -6.67 4.68
N LYS A 42 -6.03 -7.20 4.04
CA LYS A 42 -5.52 -6.63 2.79
C LYS A 42 -6.56 -6.78 1.68
N ASN A 43 -6.82 -5.71 0.94
CA ASN A 43 -7.81 -5.70 -0.15
C ASN A 43 -9.22 -6.16 0.27
N SER A 44 -9.71 -5.75 1.46
CA SER A 44 -11.09 -5.97 1.92
C SER A 44 -11.94 -4.72 1.82
#